data_AF-A0A2L0F7U6-F1
#
_entry.id   AF-A0A2L0F7U6-F1
#
_cell.length_a   1.000
_cell.length_b   1.000
_cell.length_c   1.000
_cell.angle_alpha   90.00
_cell.angle_beta   90.00
_cell.angle_gamma   90.00
#
_symmetry.space_group_name_H-M   'P 1'
#
loop_
_entity.id
_entity.type
_entity.pdbx_description
1 polymer ?
#
loop_
_entity_poly.entity_id
_entity_poly.type
_entity_poly.pdbx_seq_one_letter_code
_entity_poly.pdbx_strand_id
1 'polypeptide(L)'
;MSWTKDDQSKLDRLRGKELSGTLTEPEQADLAALMARIEAEEAALLAPEMARLRAEAGDVAAELARVESENEQLAQLMAQQQALVADTRRFLEEFDRRRASILDGFARIAGGPLHAA
;
A
#
# COMPACT_ATOMS: atom_id res chain seq x y z
N MET A 1 -10.78 34.53 -10.14
CA MET A 1 -10.12 34.66 -11.45
C MET A 1 -9.97 36.14 -11.75
N SER A 2 -8.74 36.62 -11.96
CA SER A 2 -8.48 38.02 -12.34
C SER A 2 -8.41 38.20 -13.87
N TRP A 3 -8.50 37.11 -14.63
CA TRP A 3 -8.40 37.10 -16.09
C TRP A 3 -9.58 37.82 -16.75
N THR A 4 -9.27 38.86 -17.53
CA THR A 4 -10.25 39.68 -18.23
C THR A 4 -10.28 39.42 -19.74
N LYS A 5 -11.32 39.90 -20.42
CA LYS A 5 -11.35 39.90 -21.89
C LYS A 5 -10.22 40.72 -22.51
N ASP A 6 -9.77 41.76 -21.81
CA ASP A 6 -8.65 42.60 -22.25
C ASP A 6 -7.33 41.85 -22.13
N ASP A 7 -7.14 41.08 -21.05
CA ASP A 7 -5.99 40.18 -20.90
C ASP A 7 -5.95 39.14 -22.03
N GLN A 8 -7.09 38.52 -22.35
CA GLN A 8 -7.20 37.56 -23.44
C GLN A 8 -6.88 38.20 -24.80
N SER A 9 -7.46 39.36 -25.07
CA SER A 9 -7.22 40.08 -26.32
C SER A 9 -5.75 40.51 -26.46
N LYS A 10 -5.11 40.90 -25.36
CA LYS A 10 -3.68 41.22 -25.31
C LYS A 10 -2.83 39.97 -25.59
N LEU A 11 -3.15 38.84 -24.96
CA LEU A 11 -2.46 37.57 -25.18
C LEU A 11 -2.57 37.10 -26.64
N ASP A 12 -3.76 37.10 -27.20
CA ASP A 12 -4.02 36.66 -28.58
C ASP A 12 -3.24 37.51 -29.59
N ARG A 13 -3.20 38.83 -29.38
CA ARG A 13 -2.41 39.76 -30.20
C ARG A 13 -0.91 39.47 -30.13
N LEU A 14 -0.38 39.26 -28.93
CA LEU A 14 1.05 38.99 -28.71
C LEU A 14 1.45 37.63 -29.31
N ARG A 15 0.63 36.59 -29.12
CA ARG A 15 0.82 35.28 -29.77
C ARG A 15 0.74 35.37 -31.29
N GLY A 16 -0.17 36.17 -31.84
CA GLY A 16 -0.24 36.42 -33.28
C GLY A 16 1.05 37.05 -33.83
N LYS A 17 1.60 38.04 -33.11
CA LYS A 17 2.89 38.66 -33.48
C LYS A 17 4.06 37.70 -33.36
N GLU A 18 4.12 36.91 -32.29
CA GLU A 18 5.12 35.85 -32.08
C GLU A 18 5.15 34.87 -33.26
N LEU A 19 3.97 34.36 -33.66
CA LEU A 19 3.83 33.42 -34.78
C LEU A 19 4.26 34.02 -36.12
N SER A 20 4.04 35.32 -36.31
CA SER A 20 4.47 36.05 -37.52
C SER A 20 5.95 36.47 -37.48
N GLY A 21 6.66 36.26 -36.38
CA GLY A 21 8.04 36.71 -36.19
C GLY A 21 8.20 38.23 -36.09
N THR A 22 7.13 38.97 -35.78
CA THR A 22 7.14 40.45 -35.67
C THR A 22 7.09 40.95 -34.23
N LEU A 23 7.28 40.06 -33.26
CA LEU A 23 7.29 40.39 -31.84
C LEU A 23 8.54 41.19 -31.49
N THR A 24 8.34 42.35 -30.85
CA THR A 24 9.44 43.18 -30.37
C THR A 24 9.91 42.76 -28.98
N GLU A 25 11.11 43.14 -28.56
CA GLU A 25 11.62 42.81 -27.22
C GLU A 25 10.70 43.27 -26.07
N PRO A 26 10.13 44.50 -26.08
CA PRO A 26 9.16 44.89 -25.05
C PRO A 26 7.89 44.03 -25.08
N GLU A 27 7.42 43.66 -26.27
CA GLU A 27 6.25 42.79 -26.43
C GLU A 27 6.52 41.36 -25.98
N GLN A 28 7.77 40.90 -26.09
CA GLN A 28 8.21 39.61 -25.57
C GLN A 28 8.24 39.59 -24.04
N ALA A 29 8.71 40.67 -23.40
CA ALA A 29 8.64 40.82 -21.95
C ALA A 29 7.17 40.85 -21.45
N ASP A 30 6.31 41.57 -22.17
CA ASP A 30 4.87 41.62 -21.87
C ASP A 30 4.19 40.24 -22.01
N LEU A 31 4.54 39.47 -23.03
CA LEU A 31 4.03 38.11 -23.24
C LEU A 31 4.50 37.17 -22.12
N ALA A 32 5.78 37.24 -21.75
CA ALA A 32 6.33 36.45 -20.66
C ALA A 32 5.64 36.77 -19.33
N ALA A 33 5.38 38.05 -19.05
CA ALA A 33 4.66 38.47 -17.84
C ALA A 33 3.21 37.95 -17.80
N LEU A 34 2.50 37.98 -18.93
CA LEU A 34 1.15 37.41 -19.04
C LEU A 34 1.15 35.89 -18.79
N MET A 35 2.09 35.15 -19.40
CA MET A 35 2.23 33.71 -19.20
C MET A 35 2.55 33.38 -17.74
N ALA A 36 3.51 34.08 -17.13
CA ALA A 36 3.87 33.87 -15.73
C ALA A 36 2.70 34.14 -14.76
N ARG A 37 1.85 35.12 -15.07
CA ARG A 37 0.63 35.38 -14.29
C ARG A 37 -0.38 34.24 -14.42
N ILE A 38 -0.61 33.71 -15.63
CA ILE A 38 -1.50 32.56 -15.84
C ILE A 38 -0.98 31.36 -15.04
N GLU A 39 0.30 31.03 -15.19
CA GLU A 39 0.93 29.90 -14.48
C GLU A 39 0.82 30.05 -12.96
N ALA A 40 1.03 31.26 -12.43
CA ALA A 40 0.89 31.53 -11.00
C ALA A 40 -0.57 31.37 -10.51
N GLU A 41 -1.56 31.84 -11.28
CA GLU A 41 -2.98 31.66 -10.97
C GLU A 41 -3.39 30.18 -11.04
N GLU A 42 -2.96 29.44 -12.06
CA GLU A 42 -3.19 28.00 -12.20
C GLU A 42 -2.57 27.22 -11.04
N ALA A 43 -1.31 27.51 -10.70
CA ALA A 43 -0.64 26.88 -9.57
C ALA A 43 -1.37 27.15 -8.25
N ALA A 44 -1.84 28.38 -8.03
CA ALA A 44 -2.59 28.75 -6.84
C ALA A 44 -3.95 28.03 -6.76
N LEU A 45 -4.63 27.84 -7.90
CA LEU A 45 -5.89 27.11 -7.97
C LEU A 45 -5.72 25.61 -7.74
N LEU A 46 -4.63 25.02 -8.25
CA LEU A 46 -4.35 23.59 -8.12
C LEU A 46 -3.71 23.22 -6.77
N ALA A 47 -3.04 24.15 -6.10
CA ALA A 47 -2.30 23.88 -4.86
C ALA A 47 -3.14 23.18 -3.77
N PRO A 48 -4.40 23.58 -3.49
CA PRO A 48 -5.22 22.93 -2.46
C PRO A 48 -5.54 21.47 -2.80
N GLU A 49 -5.95 21.19 -4.03
CA GLU A 49 -6.25 19.82 -4.48
C GLU A 49 -4.99 18.96 -4.50
N MET A 50 -3.86 19.51 -4.92
CA MET A 50 -2.57 18.83 -4.86
C MET A 50 -2.13 18.55 -3.41
N ALA A 51 -2.44 19.43 -2.47
CA ALA A 51 -2.18 19.19 -1.05
C ALA A 51 -3.10 18.08 -0.50
N ARG A 52 -4.39 18.10 -0.87
CA ARG A 52 -5.36 17.05 -0.50
C ARG A 52 -4.93 15.68 -1.02
N LEU A 53 -4.58 15.57 -2.31
CA LEU A 53 -4.13 14.32 -2.91
C LEU A 53 -2.86 13.77 -2.26
N ARG A 54 -1.92 14.64 -1.86
CA ARG A 54 -0.73 14.22 -1.12
C ARG A 54 -1.05 13.69 0.27
N ALA A 55 -1.98 14.32 0.98
CA ALA A 55 -2.45 13.85 2.28
C ALA A 55 -3.12 12.47 2.15
N GLU A 56 -4.04 12.32 1.19
CA GLU A 56 -4.72 11.05 0.91
C GLU A 56 -3.74 9.93 0.55
N ALA A 57 -2.73 10.22 -0.28
CA ALA A 57 -1.68 9.26 -0.60
C ALA A 57 -0.87 8.84 0.65
N GLY A 58 -0.62 9.79 1.56
CA GLY A 58 0.03 9.53 2.84
C GLY A 58 -0.81 8.62 3.75
N ASP A 59 -2.10 8.90 3.85
CA ASP A 59 -3.04 8.12 4.67
C ASP A 59 -3.17 6.68 4.16
N VAL A 60 -3.30 6.52 2.83
CA VAL A 60 -3.35 5.18 2.20
C VAL A 60 -2.04 4.42 2.41
N ALA A 61 -0.89 5.08 2.30
CA ALA A 61 0.40 4.44 2.54
C ALA A 61 0.57 3.99 4.00
N ALA A 62 0.11 4.80 4.96
CA ALA A 62 0.13 4.44 6.38
C ALA A 62 -0.78 3.26 6.68
N GLU A 63 -1.98 3.24 6.09
CA GLU A 63 -2.93 2.14 6.25
C GLU A 63 -2.41 0.84 5.62
N LEU A 64 -1.78 0.92 4.45
CA LEU A 64 -1.13 -0.23 3.82
C LEU A 64 -0.05 -0.82 4.74
N ALA A 65 0.85 0.01 5.27
CA ALA A 65 1.90 -0.43 6.18
C ALA A 65 1.33 -1.08 7.45
N ARG A 66 0.22 -0.56 7.99
CA ARG A 66 -0.49 -1.15 9.13
C ARG A 66 -1.01 -2.55 8.80
N VAL A 67 -1.73 -2.68 7.69
CA VAL A 67 -2.33 -3.95 7.25
C VAL A 67 -1.27 -4.99 6.92
N GLU A 68 -0.17 -4.60 6.28
CA GLU A 68 0.97 -5.49 6.01
C GLU A 68 1.58 -6.02 7.32
N SER A 69 1.81 -5.14 8.30
CA SER A 69 2.29 -5.55 9.62
C SER A 69 1.32 -6.51 10.33
N GLU A 70 0.02 -6.29 10.23
CA GLU A 70 -0.99 -7.19 10.80
C GLU A 70 -0.99 -8.56 10.10
N ASN A 71 -0.83 -8.56 8.78
CA ASN A 71 -0.74 -9.80 8.00
C ASN A 71 0.48 -10.62 8.40
N GLU A 72 1.64 -9.98 8.56
CA GLU A 72 2.87 -10.65 9.03
C GLU A 72 2.68 -11.28 10.41
N GLN A 73 2.04 -10.57 11.35
CA GLN A 73 1.74 -11.09 12.69
C GLN A 73 0.79 -12.29 12.62
N LEU A 74 -0.25 -12.23 11.79
CA LEU A 74 -1.18 -13.34 11.57
C LEU A 74 -0.48 -14.56 10.95
N ALA A 75 0.40 -14.34 9.97
CA ALA A 75 1.19 -15.41 9.36
C ALA A 75 2.10 -16.11 10.39
N GLN A 76 2.75 -15.34 11.27
CA GLN A 76 3.55 -15.89 12.37
C GLN A 76 2.68 -16.71 13.34
N LEU A 77 1.50 -16.21 13.72
CA LEU A 77 0.59 -16.94 14.60
C LEU A 77 0.10 -18.25 13.97
N MET A 78 -0.22 -18.22 12.67
CA MET A 78 -0.60 -19.44 11.94
C MET A 78 0.53 -20.46 11.90
N ALA A 79 1.78 -20.03 11.67
CA ALA A 79 2.94 -20.92 11.71
C ALA A 79 3.12 -21.55 13.10
N GLN A 80 2.93 -20.79 14.18
CA GLN A 80 2.97 -21.31 15.55
C GLN A 80 1.87 -22.35 15.80
N GLN A 81 0.64 -22.09 15.34
CA GLN A 81 -0.46 -23.04 15.47
C GLN A 81 -0.19 -24.33 14.69
N GLN A 82 0.35 -24.23 13.48
CA GLN A 82 0.72 -25.39 12.68
C GLN A 82 1.80 -26.23 13.36
N ALA A 83 2.82 -25.58 13.95
CA ALA A 83 3.84 -26.26 14.73
C ALA A 83 3.23 -27.00 15.94
N LEU A 84 2.36 -26.33 16.71
CA LEU A 84 1.69 -26.95 17.86
C LEU A 84 0.84 -28.17 17.48
N VAL A 85 0.12 -28.09 16.35
CA VAL A 85 -0.65 -29.23 15.82
C VAL A 85 0.29 -30.37 15.44
N ALA A 86 1.41 -30.09 14.80
CA ALA A 86 2.39 -31.11 14.44
C ALA A 86 3.00 -31.77 15.68
N ASP A 87 3.34 -30.98 16.70
CA ASP A 87 3.88 -31.45 17.98
C ASP A 87 2.88 -32.34 18.70
N THR A 88 1.61 -31.94 18.75
CA THR A 88 0.53 -32.70 19.38
C THR A 88 0.33 -34.05 18.68
N ARG A 89 0.38 -34.08 17.34
CA ARG A 89 0.30 -35.34 16.58
C ARG A 89 1.46 -36.27 16.92
N ARG A 90 2.69 -35.76 16.94
CA ARG A 90 3.86 -36.57 17.32
C ARG A 90 3.75 -37.11 18.75
N PHE A 91 3.26 -36.30 19.68
CA PHE A 91 3.03 -36.72 21.05
C PHE A 91 2.01 -37.86 21.14
N LEU A 92 0.89 -37.75 20.42
CA LEU A 92 -0.13 -38.81 20.39
C LEU A 92 0.42 -40.12 19.80
N GLU A 93 1.17 -40.04 18.69
CA GLU A 93 1.82 -41.22 18.10
C GLU A 93 2.80 -41.89 19.06
N GLU A 94 3.57 -41.10 19.80
CA GLU A 94 4.49 -41.63 20.82
C GLU A 94 3.73 -42.24 22.00
N PHE A 95 2.67 -41.60 22.46
CA PHE A 95 1.81 -42.10 23.52
C PHE A 95 1.20 -43.45 23.16
N ASP A 96 0.63 -43.58 21.95
CA ASP A 96 0.04 -44.83 21.45
C ASP A 96 1.10 -45.94 21.35
N ARG A 97 2.32 -45.62 20.88
CA ARG A 97 3.43 -46.56 20.83
C ARG A 97 3.82 -47.06 22.22
N ARG A 98 3.92 -46.16 23.20
CA ARG A 98 4.24 -46.50 24.60
C ARG A 98 3.14 -47.37 25.21
N ARG A 99 1.87 -47.01 24.99
CA ARG A 99 0.71 -47.79 25.45
C ARG A 99 0.75 -49.21 24.88
N ALA A 100 0.96 -49.37 23.57
CA ALA A 100 1.06 -50.67 22.92
C ALA A 100 2.19 -51.52 23.53
N SER A 101 3.38 -50.94 23.73
CA SER A 101 4.52 -51.64 24.35
C SER A 101 4.23 -52.12 25.78
N ILE A 102 3.46 -51.35 26.56
CA ILE A 102 3.06 -51.75 27.91
C ILE A 102 2.08 -52.92 27.86
N LEU A 103 1.08 -52.85 26.98
CA LEU A 103 0.10 -53.94 26.80
C LEU A 103 0.78 -55.23 26.35
N ASP A 104 1.75 -55.16 25.42
CA ASP A 104 2.55 -56.30 24.99
C ASP A 104 3.44 -56.85 26.13
N GLY A 105 4.00 -55.97 26.97
CA GLY A 105 4.73 -56.38 28.17
C GLY A 105 3.83 -57.13 29.16
N PHE A 106 2.63 -56.60 29.41
CA PHE A 106 1.65 -57.21 30.28
C PHE A 106 1.17 -58.57 29.76
N ALA A 107 0.83 -58.68 28.48
CA ALA A 107 0.39 -59.93 27.86
C ALA A 107 1.46 -61.04 27.97
N ARG A 108 2.74 -60.68 27.84
CA ARG A 108 3.86 -61.60 28.03
C ARG A 108 3.98 -62.10 29.48
N ILE A 109 3.73 -61.24 30.46
CA ILE A 109 3.74 -61.60 31.89
C ILE A 109 2.51 -62.44 32.26
N ALA A 110 1.34 -62.11 31.71
CA ALA A 110 0.06 -62.73 32.03
C ALA A 110 -0.20 -64.06 31.30
N GLY A 111 0.65 -64.46 30.35
CA GLY A 111 0.56 -65.76 29.67
C GLY A 111 -0.44 -65.84 28.51
N GLY A 112 -0.91 -64.71 27.97
CA GLY A 112 -1.84 -64.64 26.83
C GLY A 112 -2.35 -63.22 26.56
N PRO A 113 -2.82 -62.91 25.33
CA PRO A 113 -3.25 -61.57 24.97
C PRO A 113 -4.55 -61.18 25.69
N LEU A 114 -4.56 -60.01 26.34
CA LEU A 114 -5.79 -59.38 26.79
C LEU A 114 -6.42 -58.63 25.61
N HIS A 115 -7.59 -59.06 25.16
CA HIS A 115 -8.44 -58.24 24.30
C HIS A 115 -8.91 -57.02 25.10
N ALA A 116 -8.45 -55.84 24.69
CA ALA A 116 -9.01 -54.58 25.16
C ALA A 116 -10.31 -54.31 24.40
N ALA A 117 -11.42 -54.19 25.15
CA ALA A 117 -12.68 -53.63 24.67
C ALA A 117 -12.58 -52.12 24.46
#